data_AF-A0A1H1M677-F1
#
_entry.id   AF-A0A1H1M677-F1
#
_cell.length_a   1.000
_cell.length_b   1.000
_cell.length_c   1.000
_cell.angle_alpha   90.00
_cell.angle_beta   90.00
_cell.angle_gamma   90.00
#
_symmetry.space_group_name_H-M   'P 1'
#
loop_
_entity.id
_entity.type
_entity.pdbx_description
1 polymer ?
#
loop_
_entity_poly.entity_id
_entity_poly.type
_entity_poly.pdbx_seq_one_letter_code
_entity_poly.pdbx_strand_id
1 'polypeptide(L)'
;MEREIKNNVNYISKKTGKKTGFSTPTDYFNNLEDVIATKISEENLNKEIGFKVPDTYFNNLEDTILAKVSSEKETKIISFKDRLLKMIPYAAAASIVLFIGLNSFVFNTDKELTLDSLTDTEIEYWLDANTLNTNDISIVLEDDLLDENDFYFTTLNDETIEDYINSIDNIALLNEIN
;
A
#
# COMPACT_ATOMS: atom_id res chain seq x y z
N MET A 1 -15.56 -76.98 62.05
CA MET A 1 -14.73 -75.83 61.68
C MET A 1 -13.38 -76.40 61.21
N GLU A 2 -13.17 -76.50 59.90
CA GLU A 2 -11.96 -77.08 59.33
C GLU A 2 -10.78 -76.10 59.50
N ARG A 3 -9.62 -76.62 59.93
CA ARG A 3 -8.40 -75.82 60.14
C ARG A 3 -7.64 -75.74 58.81
N GLU A 4 -7.50 -74.55 58.23
CA GLU A 4 -6.70 -74.37 57.00
C GLU A 4 -5.22 -74.71 57.28
N ILE A 5 -4.67 -75.71 56.57
CA ILE A 5 -3.28 -76.15 56.70
C ILE A 5 -2.36 -75.16 55.96
N LYS A 6 -1.52 -74.44 56.71
CA LYS A 6 -0.67 -73.34 56.21
C LYS A 6 0.32 -73.72 55.08
N ASN A 7 0.68 -74.99 54.94
CA ASN A 7 1.65 -75.47 53.94
C ASN A 7 1.00 -76.14 52.73
N ASN A 8 -0.33 -76.04 52.58
CA ASN A 8 -1.04 -76.58 51.43
C ASN A 8 -0.90 -75.62 50.22
N VAL A 9 -0.71 -76.16 49.01
CA VAL A 9 -0.62 -75.41 47.75
C VAL A 9 -1.82 -74.47 47.54
N ASN A 10 -3.03 -74.90 47.92
CA ASN A 10 -4.25 -74.09 47.88
C ASN A 10 -4.19 -72.91 48.86
N TYR A 11 -3.61 -73.10 50.05
CA TYR A 11 -3.43 -72.01 51.02
C TYR A 11 -2.40 -70.99 50.53
N ILE A 12 -1.27 -71.46 50.00
CA ILE A 12 -0.20 -70.60 49.50
C ILE A 12 -0.69 -69.81 48.28
N SER A 13 -1.29 -70.47 47.29
CA SER A 13 -1.82 -69.79 46.09
C SER A 13 -2.96 -68.81 46.39
N LYS A 14 -3.79 -69.07 47.41
CA LYS A 14 -4.81 -68.12 47.91
C LYS A 14 -4.17 -66.87 48.52
N LYS A 15 -3.02 -67.01 49.18
CA LYS A 15 -2.32 -65.90 49.86
C LYS A 15 -1.38 -65.10 48.97
N THR A 16 -0.71 -65.75 48.01
CA THR A 16 0.22 -65.10 47.06
C THR A 16 -0.47 -64.60 45.80
N GLY A 17 -1.72 -65.01 45.57
CA GLY A 17 -2.40 -64.85 44.28
C GLY A 17 -1.88 -65.85 43.24
N LYS A 18 -2.67 -66.08 42.18
CA LYS A 18 -2.29 -66.99 41.07
C LYS A 18 -1.18 -66.43 40.17
N LYS A 19 -0.81 -65.16 40.35
CA LYS A 19 0.22 -64.48 39.57
C LYS A 19 1.47 -64.37 40.43
N THR A 20 2.60 -64.79 39.88
CA THR A 20 3.87 -64.97 40.61
C THR A 20 4.57 -63.64 40.95
N GLY A 21 3.98 -62.48 40.67
CA GLY A 21 4.61 -61.16 40.85
C GLY A 21 5.76 -60.86 39.89
N PHE A 22 6.27 -61.88 39.20
CA PHE A 22 7.30 -61.76 38.17
C PHE A 22 6.65 -61.54 36.81
N SER A 23 7.12 -60.53 36.08
CA SER A 23 6.79 -60.31 34.68
C SER A 23 8.08 -60.14 33.90
N THR A 24 8.14 -60.72 32.71
CA THR A 24 9.18 -60.38 31.75
C THR A 24 8.73 -59.17 30.93
N PRO A 25 9.68 -58.43 30.33
CA PRO A 25 9.36 -57.48 29.27
C PRO A 25 8.59 -58.17 28.13
N THR A 26 7.77 -57.39 27.44
CA THR A 26 7.11 -57.83 26.20
C THR A 26 8.18 -58.28 25.21
N ASP A 27 7.93 -59.40 24.53
CA ASP A 27 8.83 -60.01 23.53
C ASP A 27 10.21 -60.46 24.01
N TYR A 28 10.45 -60.55 25.33
CA TYR A 28 11.73 -61.01 25.89
C TYR A 28 12.19 -62.35 25.30
N PHE A 29 11.30 -63.34 25.25
CA PHE A 29 11.63 -64.67 24.73
C PHE A 29 11.60 -64.74 23.20
N ASN A 30 10.80 -63.88 22.54
CA ASN A 30 10.71 -63.83 21.09
C ASN A 30 12.02 -63.33 20.47
N ASN A 31 12.70 -62.37 21.13
CA ASN A 31 13.95 -61.76 20.64
C ASN A 31 15.21 -62.34 21.29
N LEU A 32 15.09 -63.33 22.18
CA LEU A 32 16.22 -63.84 22.97
C LEU A 32 17.31 -64.42 22.08
N GLU A 33 16.93 -65.19 21.06
CA GLU A 33 17.85 -65.82 20.12
C GLU A 33 18.64 -64.78 19.32
N ASP A 34 17.96 -63.78 18.75
CA ASP A 34 18.59 -62.69 18.01
C ASP A 34 19.55 -61.88 18.87
N VAL A 35 19.18 -61.59 20.12
CA VAL A 35 20.03 -60.87 21.08
C VAL A 35 21.29 -61.69 21.39
N ILE A 36 21.16 -63.00 21.59
CA ILE A 36 22.32 -63.88 21.85
C ILE A 36 23.22 -63.94 20.61
N ALA A 37 22.65 -64.16 19.42
CA ALA A 37 23.40 -64.21 18.16
C ALA A 37 24.14 -62.89 17.87
N THR A 38 23.49 -61.75 18.14
CA THR A 38 24.09 -60.42 17.98
C THR A 38 25.27 -60.24 18.93
N LYS A 39 25.12 -60.57 20.21
CA LYS A 39 26.22 -60.46 21.19
C LYS A 39 27.42 -61.34 20.86
N ILE A 40 27.18 -62.58 20.42
CA ILE A 40 28.25 -63.47 19.96
C ILE A 40 28.95 -62.86 18.74
N SER A 41 28.19 -62.30 17.80
CA SER A 41 28.76 -61.64 16.62
C SER A 41 29.60 -60.43 17.00
N GLU A 42 29.14 -59.60 17.94
CA GLU A 42 29.87 -58.45 18.48
C GLU A 42 31.17 -58.85 19.19
N GLU A 43 31.18 -59.95 19.95
CA GLU A 43 32.40 -60.48 20.60
C GLU A 43 33.43 -60.97 19.58
N ASN A 44 32.99 -61.46 18.43
CA ASN A 44 33.87 -61.88 17.33
C ASN A 44 34.41 -60.70 16.50
N LEU A 45 33.89 -59.48 16.70
CA LEU A 45 34.45 -58.30 16.05
C LEU A 45 35.79 -57.95 16.69
N ASN A 46 36.83 -57.90 15.87
CA ASN A 46 38.16 -57.51 16.33
C ASN A 46 38.15 -56.02 16.71
N LYS A 47 38.24 -55.73 18.02
CA LYS A 47 38.23 -54.37 18.60
C LYS A 47 39.33 -53.47 18.03
N GLU A 48 40.41 -54.04 17.50
CA GLU A 48 41.54 -53.30 16.96
C GLU A 48 41.37 -52.85 15.50
N ILE A 49 40.48 -53.48 14.73
CA ILE A 49 40.38 -53.23 13.28
C ILE A 49 39.52 -51.98 13.00
N GLY A 50 38.48 -51.74 13.80
CA GLY A 50 37.50 -50.68 13.56
C GLY A 50 38.00 -49.25 13.76
N PHE A 51 39.17 -49.05 14.37
CA PHE A 51 39.72 -47.72 14.70
C PHE A 51 41.06 -47.43 14.02
N LYS A 52 41.52 -48.28 13.09
CA LYS A 52 42.74 -48.02 12.33
C LYS A 52 42.42 -47.19 11.10
N VAL A 53 43.04 -46.02 11.01
CA VAL A 53 43.07 -45.23 9.78
C VAL A 53 44.09 -45.83 8.82
N PRO A 54 43.92 -45.65 7.49
CA PRO A 54 44.96 -46.00 6.52
C PRO A 54 46.28 -45.29 6.83
N ASP A 55 47.41 -45.95 6.57
CA ASP A 55 48.76 -45.43 6.88
C ASP A 55 49.03 -44.04 6.27
N THR A 56 48.41 -43.75 5.12
CA THR A 56 48.59 -42.49 4.39
C THR A 56 47.49 -41.46 4.66
N TYR A 57 46.55 -41.72 5.58
CA TYR A 57 45.41 -40.83 5.84
C TYR A 57 45.87 -39.41 6.20
N PHE A 58 46.74 -39.29 7.20
CA PHE A 58 47.23 -37.99 7.66
C PHE A 58 48.23 -37.35 6.71
N ASN A 59 48.98 -38.15 5.94
CA ASN A 59 49.92 -37.65 4.93
C ASN A 59 49.19 -36.96 3.77
N ASN A 60 48.04 -37.51 3.36
CA ASN A 60 47.27 -36.98 2.22
C ASN A 60 46.14 -36.03 2.66
N LEU A 61 45.96 -35.81 3.97
CA LEU A 61 44.84 -35.03 4.51
C LEU A 61 44.95 -33.57 4.05
N GLU A 62 46.13 -32.98 4.16
CA GLU A 62 46.40 -31.59 3.77
C GLU A 62 46.12 -31.37 2.28
N ASP A 63 46.70 -32.22 1.42
CA ASP A 63 46.48 -32.17 -0.03
C ASP A 63 45.01 -32.32 -0.40
N THR A 64 44.29 -33.22 0.29
CA THR A 64 42.85 -33.44 0.08
C THR A 64 42.03 -32.21 0.46
N ILE A 65 42.36 -31.56 1.59
CA ILE A 65 41.70 -30.33 2.02
C ILE A 65 41.97 -29.22 1.02
N LEU A 66 43.23 -29.03 0.63
CA LEU A 66 43.62 -27.98 -0.31
C LEU A 66 42.96 -28.18 -1.68
N ALA A 67 42.93 -29.39 -2.21
CA ALA A 67 42.23 -29.68 -3.47
C ALA A 67 40.73 -29.32 -3.41
N LYS A 68 40.10 -29.53 -2.25
CA LYS A 68 38.66 -29.25 -2.03
C LYS A 68 38.36 -27.76 -1.82
N VAL A 69 39.30 -27.02 -1.23
CA VAL A 69 39.13 -25.59 -0.91
C VAL A 69 39.64 -24.69 -2.05
N SER A 70 40.74 -25.04 -2.71
CA SER A 70 41.32 -24.31 -3.84
C SER A 70 40.56 -24.50 -5.15
N SER A 71 39.52 -25.32 -5.17
CA SER A 71 38.53 -25.33 -6.24
C SER A 71 37.63 -24.08 -6.14
N GLU A 72 38.23 -22.91 -6.10
CA GLU A 72 37.53 -21.65 -6.32
C GLU A 72 37.05 -21.67 -7.77
N LYS A 73 35.78 -22.04 -7.98
CA LYS A 73 35.08 -21.63 -9.19
C LYS A 73 35.33 -20.13 -9.31
N GLU A 74 35.99 -19.71 -10.39
CA GLU A 74 36.11 -18.31 -10.75
C GLU A 74 34.70 -17.74 -10.91
N THR A 75 34.12 -17.29 -9.80
CA THR A 75 32.85 -16.59 -9.83
C THR A 75 33.15 -15.27 -10.50
N LYS A 76 32.44 -15.00 -11.61
CA LYS A 76 32.58 -13.76 -12.36
C LYS A 76 32.18 -12.59 -11.46
N ILE A 77 33.16 -12.04 -10.74
CA ILE A 77 33.00 -10.84 -9.94
C ILE A 77 32.81 -9.66 -10.89
N ILE A 78 31.55 -9.27 -11.10
CA ILE A 78 31.24 -8.02 -11.79
C ILE A 78 31.42 -6.86 -10.81
N SER A 79 32.26 -5.90 -11.16
CA SER A 79 32.48 -4.67 -10.40
C SER A 79 31.19 -3.83 -10.35
N PHE A 80 30.63 -3.64 -9.15
CA PHE A 80 29.41 -2.84 -8.96
C PHE A 80 29.56 -1.39 -9.49
N LYS A 81 30.78 -0.84 -9.40
CA LYS A 81 31.12 0.51 -9.86
C LYS A 81 30.83 0.73 -11.34
N ASP A 82 31.21 -0.22 -12.19
CA ASP A 82 31.07 -0.07 -13.65
C ASP A 82 29.60 -0.17 -14.09
N ARG A 83 28.79 -0.92 -13.34
CA ARG A 83 27.35 -1.00 -13.56
C ARG A 83 26.64 0.25 -13.08
N LEU A 84 27.03 0.78 -11.92
CA LEU A 84 26.45 2.01 -11.40
C LEU A 84 26.79 3.22 -12.27
N LEU A 85 28.05 3.32 -12.74
CA LEU A 85 28.48 4.42 -13.61
C LEU A 85 27.69 4.48 -14.92
N LYS A 86 27.37 3.31 -15.51
CA LYS A 86 26.53 3.21 -16.72
C LYS A 86 25.06 3.59 -16.48
N MET A 87 24.59 3.56 -15.23
CA MET A 87 23.20 3.91 -14.87
C MET A 87 23.01 5.40 -14.56
N ILE A 88 24.09 6.15 -14.30
CA ILE A 88 24.06 7.59 -14.01
C ILE A 88 23.26 8.41 -15.05
N PRO A 89 23.45 8.27 -16.38
CA PRO A 89 22.72 9.10 -17.34
C PRO A 89 21.21 8.82 -17.33
N TYR A 90 20.80 7.57 -17.12
CA TYR A 90 19.38 7.20 -17.01
C TYR A 90 18.74 7.75 -15.74
N ALA A 91 19.43 7.67 -14.61
CA ALA A 91 18.96 8.23 -13.35
C ALA A 91 18.82 9.76 -13.45
N ALA A 92 19.79 10.45 -14.05
CA ALA A 92 19.73 11.90 -14.27
C ALA A 92 18.53 12.29 -15.14
N ALA A 93 18.29 11.60 -16.27
CA ALA A 93 17.14 11.85 -17.12
C ALA A 93 15.80 11.62 -16.38
N ALA A 94 15.69 10.52 -15.64
CA ALA A 94 14.50 10.22 -14.84
C ALA A 94 14.26 11.27 -13.74
N SER A 95 15.31 11.74 -13.06
CA SER A 95 15.21 12.81 -12.06
C SER A 95 14.77 14.13 -12.67
N ILE A 96 15.21 14.47 -13.88
CA ILE A 96 14.77 15.68 -14.60
C ILE A 96 13.28 15.57 -14.98
N VAL A 97 12.86 14.44 -15.56
CA VAL A 97 11.45 14.20 -15.90
C VAL A 97 10.56 14.23 -14.66
N LEU A 98 11.00 13.59 -13.57
CA LEU A 98 10.29 13.61 -12.30
C LEU A 98 10.20 15.02 -11.72
N PHE A 99 11.29 15.81 -11.76
CA PHE A 99 11.32 17.17 -11.26
C PHE A 99 10.35 18.09 -12.03
N ILE A 100 10.34 17.98 -13.36
CA ILE A 100 9.41 18.73 -14.23
C ILE A 100 7.97 18.26 -13.99
N GLY A 101 7.74 16.93 -13.93
CA GLY A 101 6.42 16.36 -13.71
C GLY A 101 5.83 16.74 -12.35
N LEU A 102 6.63 16.67 -11.28
CA LEU A 102 6.21 17.10 -9.94
C LEU A 102 6.00 18.62 -9.87
N ASN A 103 6.86 19.44 -10.48
CA ASN A 103 6.61 20.89 -10.56
C ASN A 103 5.31 21.19 -11.29
N SER A 104 5.11 20.63 -12.49
CA SER A 104 3.91 20.88 -13.28
C SER A 104 2.63 20.41 -12.58
N PHE A 105 2.70 19.33 -11.81
CA PHE A 105 1.57 18.78 -11.06
C PHE A 105 1.25 19.58 -9.79
N VAL A 106 2.27 20.05 -9.07
CA VAL A 106 2.10 20.78 -7.80
C VAL A 106 1.82 22.27 -8.01
N PHE A 107 2.29 22.88 -9.10
CA PHE A 107 2.09 24.31 -9.42
C PHE A 107 0.84 24.60 -10.27
N ASN A 108 0.04 23.59 -10.63
CA ASN A 108 -1.31 23.82 -11.13
C ASN A 108 -2.23 24.10 -9.94
N THR A 109 -2.08 25.29 -9.35
CA THR A 109 -3.06 25.83 -8.42
C THR A 109 -4.26 26.25 -9.26
N ASP A 110 -5.45 25.72 -8.94
CA ASP A 110 -6.72 26.18 -9.51
C ASP A 110 -6.79 27.70 -9.34
N LYS A 111 -6.52 28.45 -10.41
CA LYS A 111 -6.85 29.87 -10.45
C LYS A 111 -8.37 29.90 -10.43
N GLU A 112 -8.91 30.27 -9.28
CA GLU A 112 -10.34 30.57 -9.15
C GLU A 112 -10.67 31.62 -10.20
N LEU A 113 -11.51 31.25 -11.18
CA LEU A 113 -11.88 32.13 -12.28
C LEU A 113 -12.82 33.20 -11.72
N THR A 114 -12.25 34.33 -11.32
CA THR A 114 -13.01 35.51 -10.89
C THR A 114 -13.33 36.38 -12.10
N LEU A 115 -14.43 37.13 -12.04
CA LEU A 115 -14.81 38.05 -13.12
C LEU A 115 -13.73 39.13 -13.35
N ASP A 116 -12.94 39.45 -12.33
CA ASP A 116 -11.80 40.37 -12.42
C ASP A 116 -10.65 39.86 -13.31
N SER A 117 -10.66 38.58 -13.66
CA SER A 117 -9.66 37.98 -14.54
C SER A 117 -10.00 38.10 -16.04
N LEU A 118 -11.22 38.54 -16.37
CA LEU A 118 -11.63 38.81 -17.75
C LEU A 118 -11.16 40.18 -18.19
N THR A 119 -10.68 40.27 -19.42
CA THR A 119 -10.34 41.54 -20.07
C THR A 119 -11.56 42.17 -20.75
N ASP A 120 -11.58 43.49 -20.87
CA ASP A 120 -12.67 44.22 -21.53
C ASP A 120 -12.93 43.69 -22.95
N THR A 121 -11.87 43.35 -23.69
CA THR A 121 -11.96 42.79 -25.05
C THR A 121 -12.62 41.41 -25.09
N GLU A 122 -12.44 40.59 -24.06
CA GLU A 122 -13.10 39.28 -23.97
C GLU A 122 -14.59 39.41 -23.64
N ILE A 123 -14.94 40.39 -22.80
CA ILE A 123 -16.33 40.73 -22.49
C ILE A 123 -17.02 41.26 -23.75
N GLU A 124 -16.38 42.16 -24.49
CA GLU A 124 -16.88 42.69 -25.77
C GLU A 124 -17.09 41.58 -26.79
N TYR A 125 -16.12 40.68 -26.94
CA TYR A 125 -16.24 39.54 -27.86
C TYR A 125 -17.41 38.62 -27.47
N TRP A 126 -17.59 38.36 -26.17
CA TRP A 126 -18.70 37.57 -25.68
C TRP A 126 -20.05 38.25 -25.95
N LEU A 127 -20.12 39.58 -25.78
CA LEU A 127 -21.31 40.38 -26.05
C LEU A 127 -21.65 40.39 -27.56
N ASP A 128 -20.65 40.48 -28.43
CA ASP A 128 -20.86 40.43 -29.88
C ASP A 128 -21.28 39.03 -30.36
N ALA A 129 -20.76 37.99 -29.72
CA ALA A 129 -21.08 36.60 -30.06
C ALA A 129 -22.48 36.17 -29.59
N ASN A 130 -23.05 36.85 -28.59
CA ASN A 130 -24.35 36.51 -28.02
C ASN A 130 -25.39 37.60 -28.26
N THR A 131 -26.51 37.25 -28.86
CA THR A 131 -27.62 38.21 -29.05
C THR A 131 -28.38 38.39 -27.73
N LEU A 132 -28.24 39.55 -27.10
CA LEU A 132 -29.05 39.90 -25.92
C LEU A 132 -30.49 40.17 -26.33
N ASN A 133 -31.45 39.48 -25.72
CA ASN A 133 -32.87 39.80 -25.88
C ASN A 133 -33.31 40.79 -24.80
N THR A 134 -34.34 41.57 -25.10
CA THR A 134 -34.93 42.52 -24.13
C THR A 134 -35.31 41.84 -22.81
N ASN A 135 -35.73 40.57 -22.85
CA ASN A 135 -36.07 39.78 -21.67
C ASN A 135 -34.84 39.48 -20.79
N ASP A 136 -33.66 39.24 -21.40
CA ASP A 136 -32.43 38.95 -20.67
C ASP A 136 -31.98 40.18 -19.85
N ILE A 137 -32.18 41.37 -20.43
CA ILE A 137 -31.88 42.65 -19.78
C ILE A 137 -32.96 42.97 -18.72
N SER A 138 -34.22 42.63 -18.98
CA SER A 138 -35.33 42.85 -18.02
C SER A 138 -35.13 42.08 -16.73
N ILE A 139 -34.56 40.88 -16.77
CA ILE A 139 -34.30 40.07 -15.57
C ILE A 139 -33.24 40.73 -14.68
N VAL A 140 -32.20 41.32 -15.27
CA VAL A 140 -31.14 42.02 -14.54
C VAL A 140 -31.64 43.38 -14.01
N LEU A 141 -32.39 44.11 -14.82
CA LEU A 141 -32.95 45.41 -14.44
C LEU A 141 -34.09 45.29 -13.41
N GLU A 142 -34.89 44.23 -13.43
CA GLU A 142 -35.97 44.02 -12.45
C GLU A 142 -35.40 43.79 -11.05
N ASP A 143 -34.31 43.03 -10.92
CA ASP A 143 -33.64 42.85 -9.62
C ASP A 143 -33.02 44.18 -9.10
N ASP A 144 -32.35 44.96 -9.96
CA ASP A 144 -31.77 46.27 -9.56
C ASP A 144 -32.84 47.33 -9.24
N LEU A 145 -33.95 47.36 -9.99
CA LEU A 145 -35.02 48.35 -9.80
C LEU A 145 -35.94 48.06 -8.61
N LEU A 146 -36.00 46.81 -8.14
CA LEU A 146 -36.82 46.44 -6.98
C LEU A 146 -36.13 46.70 -5.64
N ASP A 147 -34.79 46.82 -5.61
CA ASP A 147 -34.01 47.13 -4.41
C ASP A 147 -33.75 48.65 -4.21
N GLU A 148 -33.82 49.48 -5.26
CA GLU A 148 -33.81 50.96 -5.13
C GLU A 148 -35.23 51.56 -5.23
N ASN A 149 -35.88 51.69 -4.07
CA ASN A 149 -37.16 52.39 -3.88
C ASN A 149 -37.02 53.93 -4.01
N ASP A 150 -36.30 54.41 -5.03
CA ASP A 150 -36.03 55.83 -5.28
C ASP A 150 -36.27 56.21 -6.75
N PHE A 151 -37.39 55.74 -7.33
CA PHE A 151 -38.12 56.62 -8.24
C PHE A 151 -38.67 57.79 -7.41
N TYR A 152 -37.77 58.70 -7.04
CA TYR A 152 -38.11 60.03 -6.57
C TYR A 152 -38.98 60.61 -7.68
N PHE A 153 -40.30 60.52 -7.52
CA PHE A 153 -41.18 61.60 -7.86
C PHE A 153 -40.66 62.78 -7.03
N THR A 154 -39.58 63.42 -7.50
CA THR A 154 -39.20 64.76 -7.10
C THR A 154 -40.52 65.49 -7.10
N THR A 155 -40.94 65.99 -5.93
CA THR A 155 -42.23 66.66 -5.78
C THR A 155 -42.34 67.68 -6.90
N LEU A 156 -43.08 67.34 -7.96
CA LEU A 156 -43.21 68.16 -9.14
C LEU A 156 -44.03 69.34 -8.66
N ASN A 157 -43.35 70.44 -8.35
CA ASN A 157 -44.02 71.62 -7.84
C ASN A 157 -44.75 72.26 -9.02
N ASP A 158 -45.99 72.69 -8.78
CA ASP A 158 -46.85 73.25 -9.84
C ASP A 158 -46.18 74.47 -10.51
N GLU A 159 -45.39 75.25 -9.77
CA GLU A 159 -44.61 76.39 -10.26
C GLU A 159 -43.62 75.99 -11.37
N THR A 160 -42.94 74.85 -11.22
CA THR A 160 -42.01 74.34 -12.24
C THR A 160 -42.72 73.86 -13.51
N ILE A 161 -43.94 73.32 -13.36
CA ILE A 161 -44.77 72.92 -14.51
C ILE A 161 -45.29 74.18 -15.22
N GLU A 162 -45.72 75.18 -14.47
CA GLU A 162 -46.19 76.46 -15.00
C GLU A 162 -45.08 77.21 -15.74
N ASP A 163 -43.88 77.29 -15.18
CA ASP A 163 -42.71 77.86 -15.84
C ASP A 163 -42.34 77.09 -17.12
N TYR A 164 -42.41 75.76 -17.09
CA TYR A 164 -42.18 74.94 -18.29
C TYR A 164 -43.23 75.20 -19.37
N ILE A 165 -44.52 75.19 -19.01
CA ILE A 165 -45.62 75.47 -19.95
C ILE A 165 -45.50 76.88 -20.52
N ASN A 166 -45.15 77.87 -19.70
CA ASN A 166 -44.96 79.25 -20.14
C ASN A 166 -43.67 79.46 -20.97
N SER A 167 -42.67 78.60 -20.80
CA SER A 167 -41.47 78.58 -21.63
C SER A 167 -41.71 78.04 -23.05
N ILE A 168 -42.82 77.31 -23.24
CA ILE A 168 -43.24 76.87 -24.57
C ILE A 168 -43.87 78.08 -25.28
N ASP A 169 -43.22 78.51 -26.36
CA ASP A 169 -43.63 79.67 -27.14
C ASP A 169 -45.00 79.40 -27.81
N ASN A 170 -46.08 79.93 -27.22
CA ASN A 170 -47.47 79.69 -27.64
C ASN A 170 -47.78 80.14 -29.09
N ILE A 171 -46.86 80.83 -29.75
CA ILE A 171 -46.94 81.19 -31.17
C ILE A 171 -46.90 79.94 -32.07
N ALA A 172 -46.20 78.88 -31.65
CA ALA A 172 -46.14 77.62 -32.41
C ALA A 172 -47.48 76.86 -32.36
N LEU A 173 -48.16 76.85 -31.20
CA LEU A 173 -49.45 76.19 -31.02
C LEU A 173 -50.62 76.93 -31.70
N LEU A 174 -50.55 78.25 -31.84
CA LEU A 174 -51.60 79.02 -32.52
C LEU A 174 -51.54 78.94 -34.05
N ASN A 175 -50.36 78.68 -34.63
CA ASN A 175 -50.17 78.54 -36.08
C ASN A 175 -50.61 77.17 -36.64
N GLU A 176 -50.85 76.17 -35.78
CA GLU A 176 -51.38 74.86 -36.20
C GLU A 176 -52.91 74.76 -36.15
N ILE A 177 -53.63 75.80 -35.68
CA ILE A 177 -55.11 75.80 -35.61
C ILE A 177 -55.74 76.76 -36.64
N ASN A 178 -55.14 76.90 -37.83
CA ASN A 178 -55.83 77.44 -39.00
C ASN A 178 -55.52 76.64 -40.27
#